data_AF-A0A359GYI5-F1
#
_entry.id   AF-A0A359GYI5-F1
#
_cell.length_a   1.000
_cell.length_b   1.000
_cell.length_c   1.000
_cell.angle_alpha   90.00
_cell.angle_beta   90.00
_cell.angle_gamma   90.00
#
_symmetry.space_group_name_H-M   'P 1'
#
loop_
_entity.id
_entity.type
_entity.pdbx_description
1 polymer ?
#
loop_
_entity_poly.entity_id
_entity_poly.type
_entity_poly.pdbx_seq_one_letter_code
_entity_poly.pdbx_strand_id
1 'polypeptide(L)'
;MRQHGEMVEVSALKVIHRVEGGQEQTLVQIPWADMITSYVSTGVPTIEVFQLRQGELPGWLPRMAQSDFGRRILGWLIDKFAPEGPPPGALETRQTRIVSTATNDAGESASAAMITPESYLLTFHSTLIIAKRVIDGHWESGFQTVGKMYGPDLALEVPGVSRMDL
;
A
#
# COMPACT_ATOMS: atom_id res chain seq x y z
N MET A 1 12.11 -4.72 5.45
CA MET A 1 11.73 -5.24 4.13
C MET A 1 11.66 -6.76 4.19
N ARG A 2 10.96 -7.44 3.26
CA ARG A 2 11.02 -8.89 3.19
C ARG A 2 11.96 -9.34 2.08
N GLN A 3 12.95 -10.17 2.39
CA GLN A 3 13.91 -10.71 1.44
C GLN A 3 14.13 -12.20 1.74
N HIS A 4 14.08 -13.04 0.71
CA HIS A 4 14.31 -14.49 0.83
C HIS A 4 13.51 -15.18 1.95
N GLY A 5 12.29 -14.72 2.21
CA GLY A 5 11.42 -15.27 3.24
C GLY A 5 11.62 -14.67 4.63
N GLU A 6 12.53 -13.73 4.83
CA GLU A 6 12.85 -13.14 6.14
C GLU A 6 12.58 -11.64 6.19
N MET A 7 12.24 -11.13 7.38
CA MET A 7 12.13 -9.70 7.63
C MET A 7 13.51 -9.15 7.96
N VAL A 8 14.03 -8.31 7.06
CA VAL A 8 15.33 -7.69 7.19
C VAL A 8 15.21 -6.19 7.45
N GLU A 9 16.01 -5.69 8.38
CA GLU A 9 16.23 -4.26 8.52
C GLU A 9 17.07 -3.75 7.35
N VAL A 10 16.69 -2.60 6.80
CA VAL A 10 17.41 -1.97 5.69
C VAL A 10 18.00 -0.65 6.15
N SER A 11 19.28 -0.45 5.90
CA SER A 11 20.01 0.77 6.28
C SER A 11 19.64 1.97 5.40
N ALA A 12 19.13 1.72 4.20
CA ALA A 12 18.65 2.74 3.28
C ALA A 12 17.42 2.22 2.51
N LEU A 13 16.45 3.11 2.30
CA LEU A 13 15.27 2.84 1.48
C LEU A 13 15.64 2.99 0.00
N LYS A 14 15.20 2.04 -0.84
CA LYS A 14 15.36 2.18 -2.29
C LYS A 14 14.54 3.36 -2.82
N VAL A 15 15.10 4.07 -3.79
CA VAL A 15 14.42 5.13 -4.54
C VAL A 15 14.52 4.79 -6.02
N ILE A 16 13.38 4.80 -6.71
CA ILE A 16 13.30 4.53 -8.15
C ILE A 16 12.78 5.80 -8.83
N HIS A 17 13.53 6.29 -9.81
CA HIS A 17 13.07 7.33 -10.71
C HIS A 17 12.60 6.67 -12.01
N ARG A 18 11.38 6.98 -12.43
CA ARG A 18 10.81 6.45 -13.68
C ARG A 18 10.02 7.53 -14.42
N VAL A 19 9.79 7.31 -15.71
CA VAL A 19 8.86 8.11 -16.51
C VAL A 19 7.66 7.24 -16.84
N GLU A 20 6.46 7.66 -16.45
CA GLU A 20 5.21 6.97 -16.75
C GLU A 20 4.19 7.99 -17.27
N GLY A 21 3.61 7.74 -18.45
CA GLY A 21 2.68 8.69 -19.08
C GLY A 21 3.30 10.06 -19.39
N GLY A 22 4.61 10.11 -19.62
CA GLY A 22 5.35 11.36 -19.86
C GLY A 22 5.60 12.20 -18.59
N GLN A 23 5.27 11.69 -17.41
CA GLN A 23 5.53 12.35 -16.12
C GLN A 23 6.68 11.66 -15.40
N GLU A 24 7.60 12.45 -14.87
CA GLU A 24 8.62 11.95 -13.96
C GLU A 24 7.99 11.56 -12.62
N GLN A 25 8.28 10.36 -12.17
CA GLN A 25 7.78 9.79 -10.94
C GLN A 25 8.95 9.34 -10.07
N THR A 26 8.90 9.71 -8.79
CA THR A 26 9.81 9.19 -7.78
C THR A 26 9.06 8.22 -6.88
N LEU A 27 9.49 6.98 -6.86
CA LEU A 27 8.96 5.92 -6.01
C LEU A 27 9.92 5.71 -4.85
N VAL A 28 9.40 5.80 -3.62
CA VAL A 28 10.20 5.57 -2.41
C VAL A 28 9.73 4.30 -1.75
N GLN A 29 10.67 3.42 -1.40
CA GLN A 29 10.37 2.18 -0.72
C GLN A 29 9.82 2.45 0.68
N ILE A 30 8.74 1.76 1.06
CA ILE A 30 8.09 1.91 2.36
C ILE A 30 7.97 0.56 3.07
N PRO A 31 8.25 0.49 4.38
CA PRO A 31 8.01 -0.73 5.14
C PRO A 31 6.52 -0.83 5.51
N TRP A 32 5.70 -1.31 4.58
CA TRP A 32 4.25 -1.47 4.78
C TRP A 32 3.82 -2.89 5.16
N ALA A 33 2.58 -3.04 5.64
CA ALA A 33 2.00 -4.31 6.07
C ALA A 33 2.03 -5.42 4.99
N ASP A 34 2.02 -5.04 3.71
CA ASP A 34 2.08 -5.96 2.56
C ASP A 34 3.32 -6.86 2.58
N MET A 35 4.41 -6.43 3.20
CA MET A 35 5.59 -7.29 3.41
C MET A 35 5.28 -8.56 4.20
N ILE A 36 4.24 -8.53 5.04
CA ILE A 36 3.77 -9.67 5.82
C ILE A 36 2.59 -10.32 5.12
N THR A 37 1.56 -9.53 4.81
CA THR A 37 0.29 -10.08 4.33
C THR A 37 0.41 -10.70 2.94
N SER A 38 1.21 -10.14 2.04
CA SER A 38 1.40 -10.73 0.71
C SER A 38 2.18 -12.04 0.80
N TYR A 39 3.21 -12.14 1.65
CA TYR A 39 3.93 -13.42 1.85
C TYR A 39 2.99 -14.52 2.37
N VAL A 40 2.16 -14.20 3.37
CA VAL A 40 1.21 -15.18 3.91
C VAL A 40 0.17 -15.59 2.86
N SER A 41 -0.19 -14.69 1.94
CA SER A 41 -1.18 -14.97 0.89
C SER A 41 -0.62 -15.72 -0.31
N THR A 42 0.63 -15.47 -0.71
CA THR A 42 1.18 -15.93 -1.99
C THR A 42 2.43 -16.80 -1.86
N GLY A 43 3.10 -16.78 -0.71
CA GLY A 43 4.41 -17.42 -0.53
C GLY A 43 5.58 -16.69 -1.20
N VAL A 44 5.37 -15.54 -1.84
CA VAL A 44 6.43 -14.80 -2.53
C VAL A 44 7.50 -14.32 -1.52
N PRO A 45 8.74 -14.82 -1.62
CA PRO A 45 9.72 -14.68 -0.55
C PRO A 45 10.32 -13.28 -0.41
N THR A 46 10.33 -12.50 -1.50
CA THR A 46 10.88 -11.14 -1.53
C THR A 46 9.78 -10.16 -1.93
N ILE A 47 9.52 -9.17 -1.08
CA ILE A 47 8.43 -8.20 -1.27
C ILE A 47 8.98 -6.80 -1.06
N GLU A 48 8.74 -5.95 -2.05
CA GLU A 48 9.10 -4.54 -2.02
C GLU A 48 7.86 -3.70 -2.30
N VAL A 49 7.59 -2.74 -1.41
CA VAL A 49 6.45 -1.84 -1.53
C VAL A 49 6.99 -0.45 -1.76
N PHE A 50 6.44 0.24 -2.74
CA PHE A 50 6.84 1.59 -3.09
C PHE A 50 5.64 2.52 -3.08
N GLN A 51 5.85 3.73 -2.57
CA GLN A 51 4.87 4.80 -2.63
C GLN A 51 5.32 5.84 -3.65
N LEU A 52 4.39 6.26 -4.52
CA LEU A 52 4.61 7.41 -5.39
C LEU A 52 4.72 8.66 -4.54
N ARG A 53 5.78 9.41 -4.74
CA ARG A 53 6.06 10.64 -4.01
C ARG A 53 6.10 11.82 -4.95
N GLN A 54 5.20 12.77 -4.70
CA GLN A 54 5.17 14.05 -5.38
C GLN A 54 5.95 15.07 -4.53
N GLY A 55 7.02 15.64 -5.09
CA GLY A 55 7.87 16.64 -4.43
C GLY A 55 9.05 16.08 -3.62
N GLU A 56 9.97 16.97 -3.26
CA GLU A 56 11.20 16.62 -2.52
C GLU A 56 10.93 16.35 -1.04
N LEU A 57 11.74 15.48 -0.41
CA LEU A 57 11.72 15.28 1.05
C LEU A 57 12.63 16.36 1.63
N PRO A 58 12.13 17.26 2.49
CA PRO A 58 13.03 18.16 3.18
C PRO A 58 14.08 17.33 3.92
N GLY A 59 15.37 17.54 3.64
CA GLY A 59 16.45 16.68 4.16
C GLY A 59 16.55 16.61 5.69
N TRP A 60 15.88 17.53 6.39
CA TRP A 60 15.77 17.53 7.85
C TRP A 60 14.71 16.55 8.39
N LEU A 61 13.69 16.20 7.59
CA LEU A 61 12.54 15.41 8.02
C LEU A 61 12.93 14.00 8.49
N PRO A 62 13.79 13.24 7.77
CA PRO A 62 14.23 11.92 8.23
C PRO A 62 15.02 11.99 9.54
N ARG A 63 15.90 13.00 9.68
CA ARG A 63 16.70 13.20 10.89
C ARG A 63 15.83 13.51 12.10
N MET A 64 14.82 14.37 11.92
CA MET A 64 13.88 14.70 13.00
C MET A 64 13.04 13.48 13.39
N ALA A 65 12.55 12.72 12.41
CA ALA A 65 11.75 11.51 12.63
C ALA A 65 12.51 10.35 13.30
N GLN A 66 13.85 10.40 13.36
CA GLN A 66 14.66 9.42 14.08
C GLN A 66 14.80 9.70 15.59
N SER A 67 14.46 10.91 16.05
CA SER A 67 14.56 11.30 17.47
C SER A 67 13.19 11.36 18.15
N ASP A 68 13.09 10.98 19.43
CA ASP A 68 11.82 11.04 20.16
C ASP A 68 11.28 12.47 20.30
N PHE A 69 12.18 13.44 20.51
CA PHE A 69 11.81 14.85 20.57
C PHE A 69 11.31 15.37 19.22
N GLY A 70 11.99 15.02 18.14
CA GLY A 70 11.58 15.37 16.80
C GLY A 70 10.24 14.74 16.40
N ARG A 71 9.99 13.47 16.76
CA ARG A 71 8.70 12.80 16.59
C ARG A 71 7.57 13.53 17.32
N ARG A 72 7.82 14.01 18.55
CA ARG A 72 6.84 14.81 19.31
C ARG A 72 6.50 16.13 18.63
N ILE A 73 7.51 16.86 18.14
CA ILE A 73 7.27 18.11 17.41
C ILE A 73 6.51 17.85 16.12
N LEU A 74 6.91 16.84 15.35
CA LEU A 74 6.22 16.46 14.12
C LEU A 74 4.77 16.06 14.38
N GLY A 75 4.50 15.27 15.43
CA GLY A 75 3.15 14.93 15.85
C GLY A 75 2.32 16.18 16.17
N TRP A 76 2.86 17.09 17.00
CA TRP A 76 2.17 18.35 17.33
C TRP A 76 1.90 19.23 16.09
N LEU A 77 2.84 19.29 15.14
CA LEU A 77 2.65 20.01 13.88
C LEU A 77 1.54 19.40 13.03
N ILE A 78 1.50 18.07 12.94
CA ILE A 78 0.44 17.35 12.22
C ILE A 78 -0.90 17.63 12.90
N ASP A 79 -1.01 17.46 14.21
CA ASP A 79 -2.26 17.66 14.96
C ASP A 79 -2.80 19.09 14.83
N LYS A 80 -1.90 20.08 14.73
CA LYS A 80 -2.28 21.49 14.69
C LYS A 80 -2.57 22.03 13.29
N PHE A 81 -1.90 21.48 12.26
CA PHE A 81 -1.91 22.08 10.92
C PHE A 81 -2.39 21.14 9.82
N ALA A 82 -2.41 19.83 10.05
CA ALA A 82 -2.96 18.91 9.05
C ALA A 82 -4.50 19.01 9.05
N PRO A 83 -5.13 19.10 7.87
CA PRO A 83 -6.58 19.06 7.79
C PRO A 83 -7.10 17.71 8.29
N GLU A 84 -8.25 17.72 8.96
CA GLU A 84 -8.95 16.50 9.31
C GLU A 84 -9.53 15.85 8.06
N GLY A 85 -9.08 14.62 7.76
CA GLY A 85 -9.61 13.83 6.68
C GLY A 85 -9.28 14.36 5.27
N PRO A 86 -9.87 13.74 4.23
CA PRO A 86 -9.65 14.16 2.86
C PRO A 86 -10.35 15.51 2.59
N PRO A 87 -9.80 16.37 1.71
CA PRO A 87 -10.40 17.66 1.40
C PRO A 87 -11.79 17.50 0.76
N PRO A 88 -12.64 18.53 0.81
CA PRO A 88 -13.98 18.47 0.20
C PRO A 88 -13.94 18.00 -1.26
N GLY A 89 -14.84 17.07 -1.63
CA GLY A 89 -14.93 16.51 -2.99
C GLY A 89 -13.85 15.48 -3.35
N ALA A 90 -12.87 15.23 -2.48
CA ALA A 90 -11.84 14.23 -2.74
C ALA A 90 -12.41 12.81 -2.87
N LEU A 91 -13.43 12.48 -2.08
CA LEU A 91 -14.11 11.18 -2.13
C LEU A 91 -14.74 10.90 -3.50
N GLU A 92 -15.20 11.94 -4.19
CA GLU A 92 -15.91 11.83 -5.47
C GLU A 92 -14.95 11.81 -6.67
N THR A 93 -13.80 12.47 -6.54
CA THR A 93 -12.92 12.81 -7.68
C THR A 93 -11.61 12.04 -7.68
N ARG A 94 -11.11 11.60 -6.51
CA ARG A 94 -9.82 10.93 -6.43
C ARG A 94 -9.94 9.44 -6.70
N GLN A 95 -8.94 8.93 -7.38
CA GLN A 95 -8.71 7.50 -7.58
C GLN A 95 -7.29 7.17 -7.15
N THR A 96 -7.09 5.92 -6.72
CA THR A 96 -5.76 5.38 -6.45
C THR A 96 -5.43 4.34 -7.50
N ARG A 97 -4.19 4.36 -7.98
CA ARG A 97 -3.65 3.33 -8.87
C ARG A 97 -2.61 2.52 -8.13
N ILE A 98 -2.81 1.22 -8.07
CA ILE A 98 -1.88 0.25 -7.50
C ILE A 98 -1.33 -0.56 -8.66
N VAL A 99 0.00 -0.61 -8.80
CA VAL A 99 0.66 -1.44 -9.80
C VAL A 99 1.46 -2.50 -9.07
N SER A 100 1.33 -3.75 -9.51
CA SER A 100 2.09 -4.87 -9.00
C SER A 100 2.80 -5.57 -10.14
N THR A 101 4.06 -5.91 -9.92
CA THR A 101 4.87 -6.73 -10.82
C THR A 101 5.41 -7.91 -10.04
N ALA A 102 5.18 -9.12 -10.54
CA ALA A 102 5.77 -10.34 -10.01
C ALA A 102 6.81 -10.85 -11.01
N THR A 103 7.94 -11.36 -10.50
CA THR A 103 9.01 -11.94 -11.31
C THR A 103 9.40 -13.30 -10.74
N ASN A 104 9.59 -14.30 -11.59
CA ASN A 104 10.02 -15.64 -11.20
C ASN A 104 11.56 -15.82 -11.29
N ASP A 105 12.06 -16.97 -10.86
CA ASP A 105 13.50 -17.28 -10.87
C ASP A 105 14.11 -17.39 -12.28
N ALA A 106 13.26 -17.61 -13.30
CA ALA A 106 13.68 -17.59 -14.70
C ALA A 106 13.80 -16.16 -15.27
N GLY A 107 13.41 -15.14 -14.49
CA GLY A 107 13.41 -13.74 -14.90
C GLY A 107 12.17 -13.32 -15.71
N GLU A 108 11.14 -14.18 -15.79
CA GLU A 108 9.88 -13.85 -16.43
C GLU A 108 9.03 -12.99 -15.47
N SER A 109 8.42 -11.94 -16.01
CA SER A 109 7.61 -11.00 -15.23
C SER A 109 6.18 -10.92 -15.74
N ALA A 110 5.24 -10.74 -14.82
CA ALA A 110 3.85 -10.39 -15.09
C ALA A 110 3.48 -9.16 -14.27
N SER A 111 2.69 -8.25 -14.86
CA SER A 111 2.27 -7.02 -14.20
C SER A 111 0.77 -6.80 -14.34
N ALA A 112 0.18 -6.19 -13.32
CA ALA A 112 -1.21 -5.76 -13.35
C ALA A 112 -1.36 -4.41 -12.65
N ALA A 113 -2.34 -3.63 -13.09
CA ALA A 113 -2.79 -2.42 -12.44
C ALA A 113 -4.20 -2.59 -11.89
N MET A 114 -4.41 -2.05 -10.69
CA MET A 114 -5.72 -1.87 -10.09
C MET A 114 -6.02 -0.39 -9.95
N ILE A 115 -7.17 0.04 -10.45
CA ILE A 115 -7.72 1.37 -10.20
C ILE A 115 -8.78 1.23 -9.13
N THR A 116 -8.69 2.05 -8.09
CA THR A 116 -9.64 2.04 -6.97
C THR A 116 -10.24 3.44 -6.77
N PRO A 117 -11.36 3.55 -6.04
CA PRO A 117 -11.79 4.82 -5.49
C PRO A 117 -10.73 5.46 -4.58
N GLU A 118 -11.08 6.63 -4.06
CA GLU A 118 -10.35 7.26 -2.95
C GLU A 118 -10.10 6.26 -1.80
N SER A 119 -8.95 6.37 -1.15
CA SER A 119 -8.44 5.41 -0.17
C SER A 119 -9.35 5.16 1.04
N TYR A 120 -10.05 6.17 1.54
CA TYR A 120 -11.04 6.01 2.62
C TYR A 120 -12.29 5.29 2.13
N LEU A 121 -12.78 5.59 0.91
CA LEU A 121 -13.90 4.85 0.32
C LEU A 121 -13.55 3.38 0.09
N LEU A 122 -12.36 3.11 -0.46
CA LEU A 122 -11.84 1.76 -0.64
C LEU A 122 -11.83 1.00 0.69
N THR A 123 -11.29 1.63 1.74
CA THR A 123 -11.21 1.03 3.09
C THR A 123 -12.59 0.79 3.68
N PHE A 124 -13.49 1.76 3.59
CA PHE A 124 -14.86 1.67 4.09
C PHE A 124 -15.62 0.50 3.45
N HIS A 125 -15.67 0.46 2.11
CA HIS A 125 -16.38 -0.60 1.40
C HIS A 125 -15.75 -1.97 1.64
N SER A 126 -14.42 -2.08 1.59
CA SER A 126 -13.72 -3.35 1.87
C SER A 126 -14.07 -3.87 3.27
N THR A 127 -14.12 -2.98 4.27
CA THR A 127 -14.45 -3.33 5.66
C THR A 127 -15.86 -3.88 5.75
N LEU A 128 -16.86 -3.22 5.13
CA LEU A 128 -18.25 -3.70 5.17
C LEU A 128 -18.41 -5.06 4.48
N ILE A 129 -17.76 -5.24 3.33
CA ILE A 129 -17.77 -6.48 2.56
C ILE A 129 -17.20 -7.64 3.39
N ILE A 130 -16.05 -7.42 4.05
CA ILE A 130 -15.40 -8.43 4.88
C ILE A 130 -16.20 -8.68 6.17
N ALA A 131 -16.67 -7.64 6.85
CA ALA A 131 -17.45 -7.76 8.07
C ALA A 131 -18.72 -8.58 7.84
N LYS A 132 -19.41 -8.34 6.72
CA LYS A 132 -20.58 -9.14 6.33
C LYS A 132 -20.22 -10.62 6.17
N ARG A 133 -19.15 -10.94 5.44
CA ARG A 133 -18.69 -12.34 5.27
C ARG A 133 -18.41 -13.03 6.61
N VAL A 134 -17.75 -12.33 7.54
CA VAL A 134 -17.46 -12.86 8.87
C VAL A 134 -18.76 -13.15 9.64
N ILE A 135 -19.71 -12.21 9.64
CA ILE A 135 -21.02 -12.38 10.29
C ILE A 135 -21.80 -13.56 9.69
N ASP A 136 -21.72 -13.73 8.38
CA ASP A 136 -22.38 -14.83 7.65
C ASP A 136 -21.67 -16.19 7.82
N GLY A 137 -20.58 -16.26 8.58
CA GLY A 137 -19.85 -17.50 8.88
C GLY A 137 -18.78 -17.88 7.84
N HIS A 138 -18.46 -16.99 6.90
CA HIS A 138 -17.40 -17.19 5.91
C HIS A 138 -16.03 -16.76 6.47
N TRP A 139 -15.53 -17.49 7.45
CA TRP A 139 -14.22 -17.25 8.05
C TRP A 139 -13.54 -18.58 8.44
N GLU A 140 -12.22 -18.53 8.54
CA GLU A 140 -11.41 -19.64 9.06
C GLU A 140 -10.74 -19.24 10.39
N SER A 141 -10.57 -20.21 11.28
CA SER A 141 -9.88 -19.98 12.55
C SER A 141 -8.39 -19.68 12.35
N GLY A 142 -7.82 -18.89 13.26
CA GLY A 142 -6.43 -18.47 13.22
C GLY A 142 -6.20 -17.17 12.45
N PHE A 143 -4.92 -16.83 12.24
CA PHE A 143 -4.55 -15.63 11.48
C PHE A 143 -4.80 -15.84 9.99
N GLN A 144 -5.59 -14.95 9.40
CA GLN A 144 -5.89 -14.96 7.98
C GLN A 144 -5.61 -13.59 7.36
N THR A 145 -5.09 -13.61 6.13
CA THR A 145 -5.04 -12.43 5.28
C THR A 145 -6.25 -12.46 4.35
N VAL A 146 -6.70 -11.26 3.94
CA VAL A 146 -7.87 -11.11 3.05
C VAL A 146 -7.67 -11.88 1.74
N GLY A 147 -6.50 -11.75 1.10
CA GLY A 147 -6.18 -12.43 -0.14
C GLY A 147 -6.13 -13.95 -0.01
N LYS A 148 -5.67 -14.48 1.12
CA LYS A 148 -5.67 -15.92 1.40
C LYS A 148 -7.08 -16.47 1.64
N MET A 149 -7.88 -15.76 2.44
CA MET A 149 -9.21 -16.20 2.86
C MET A 149 -10.25 -16.10 1.75
N TYR A 150 -10.22 -15.02 0.97
CA TYR A 150 -11.29 -14.68 0.03
C TYR A 150 -10.84 -14.62 -1.42
N GLY A 151 -9.55 -14.82 -1.69
CA GLY A 151 -8.98 -14.78 -3.03
C GLY A 151 -8.74 -13.37 -3.57
N PRO A 152 -8.09 -13.27 -4.74
CA PRO A 152 -7.67 -12.01 -5.34
C PRO A 152 -8.82 -11.17 -5.91
N ASP A 153 -9.98 -11.78 -6.17
CA ASP A 153 -11.11 -11.13 -6.83
C ASP A 153 -12.04 -10.42 -5.85
N LEU A 154 -11.88 -10.61 -4.54
CA LEU A 154 -12.64 -9.89 -3.51
C LEU A 154 -12.55 -8.36 -3.72
N ALA A 155 -11.38 -7.87 -4.10
CA ALA A 155 -11.17 -6.44 -4.32
C ALA A 155 -12.08 -5.88 -5.43
N LEU A 156 -12.46 -6.71 -6.42
CA LEU A 156 -13.32 -6.31 -7.53
C LEU A 156 -14.79 -6.14 -7.13
N GLU A 157 -15.17 -6.61 -5.94
CA GLU A 157 -16.51 -6.39 -5.38
C GLU A 157 -16.66 -4.98 -4.79
N VAL A 158 -15.54 -4.28 -4.54
CA VAL A 158 -15.58 -2.91 -4.06
C VAL A 158 -16.04 -2.00 -5.21
N PRO A 159 -17.09 -1.18 -5.01
CA PRO A 159 -17.59 -0.28 -6.04
C PRO A 159 -16.48 0.62 -6.60
N GLY A 160 -16.37 0.70 -7.93
CA GLY A 160 -15.38 1.54 -8.60
C GLY A 160 -13.97 0.93 -8.66
N VAL A 161 -13.77 -0.31 -8.20
CA VAL A 161 -12.51 -1.02 -8.41
C VAL A 161 -12.51 -1.70 -9.80
N SER A 162 -11.37 -1.62 -10.49
CA SER A 162 -11.12 -2.35 -11.72
C SER A 162 -9.67 -2.86 -11.74
N ARG A 163 -9.42 -3.96 -12.47
CA ARG A 163 -8.10 -4.56 -12.65
C ARG A 163 -7.84 -4.76 -14.14
N MET A 164 -6.59 -4.53 -14.57
CA MET A 164 -6.11 -4.75 -15.93
C MET A 164 -4.70 -5.34 -15.91
N ASP A 165 -4.41 -6.25 -16.83
CA ASP A 165 -3.05 -6.74 -17.06
C ASP A 165 -2.25 -5.71 -17.86
N LEU A 166 -0.93 -5.66 -17.63
CA LEU A 166 0.00 -4.71 -18.25
C LEU A 166 1.04 -5.39 -19.13
#